data_AF-A0A4P9YRW1-F1
#
_entry.id   AF-A0A4P9YRW1-F1
#
_cell.length_a   1.000
_cell.length_b   1.000
_cell.length_c   1.000
_cell.angle_alpha   90.00
_cell.angle_beta   90.00
_cell.angle_gamma   90.00
#
_symmetry.space_group_name_H-M   'P 1'
#
loop_
_entity.id
_entity.type
_entity.pdbx_description
1 polymer ?
#
loop_
_entity_poly.entity_id
_entity_poly.type
_entity_poly.pdbx_seq_one_letter_code
_entity_poly.pdbx_strand_id
1 'polypeptide(L)' 'LNVRDALVYLEEVKRQFADEPDVYGRFLDIMKEFKSHAIDTPGVIERVLDLFGSNIALIIGFNTFLPPGFQID' A
#
# COMPACT_ATOMS: atom_id res chain seq x y z
N LEU A 1 14.76 -0.46 3.93
CA LEU A 1 13.81 0.57 3.44
C LEU A 1 14.39 1.95 3.67
N ASN A 2 14.37 2.82 2.65
CA ASN A 2 14.69 4.23 2.81
C ASN A 2 13.37 5.02 2.97
N VAL A 3 13.33 5.98 3.90
CA VAL A 3 12.17 6.89 4.09
C VAL A 3 11.83 7.61 2.79
N ARG A 4 12.84 7.89 1.95
CA ARG A 4 12.67 8.49 0.64
C ARG A 4 11.80 7.64 -0.29
N ASP A 5 12.01 6.32 -0.32
CA ASP A 5 11.24 5.42 -1.20
C ASP A 5 9.77 5.33 -0.77
N ALA A 6 9.52 5.38 0.55
CA ALA A 6 8.17 5.43 1.10
C ALA A 6 7.43 6.72 0.72
N LEU A 7 8.11 7.88 0.78
CA LEU A 7 7.51 9.15 0.37
C LEU A 7 7.19 9.17 -1.12
N VAL A 8 8.11 8.69 -1.96
CA VAL A 8 7.90 8.61 -3.41
C VAL A 8 6.70 7.72 -3.74
N TYR A 9 6.58 6.56 -3.09
CA TYR A 9 5.44 5.67 -3.29
C TYR A 9 4.11 6.31 -2.85
N LEU A 10 4.09 7.00 -1.71
CA LEU A 10 2.91 7.74 -1.25
C LEU A 10 2.49 8.85 -2.21
N GLU A 11 3.45 9.57 -2.79
CA GLU A 11 3.19 10.56 -3.84
C GLU A 11 2.60 9.91 -5.09
N GLU A 12 3.07 8.74 -5.48
CA GLU A 12 2.56 8.01 -6.64
C GLU A 12 1.12 7.54 -6.43
N VAL A 13 0.79 6.95 -5.27
CA VAL A 13 -0.59 6.58 -4.91
C VAL A 13 -1.50 7.82 -4.97
N LYS A 14 -1.06 8.94 -4.38
CA LYS A 14 -1.81 10.19 -4.38
C LYS A 14 -2.02 10.75 -5.80
N ARG A 15 -1.03 10.61 -6.68
CA ARG A 15 -1.11 11.06 -8.08
C ARG A 15 -2.06 10.19 -8.90
N GLN A 16 -1.99 8.87 -8.72
CA GLN A 16 -2.84 7.92 -9.47
C GLN A 16 -4.30 8.00 -9.08
N PHE A 17 -4.58 8.28 -7.80
CA PHE A 17 -5.94 8.47 -7.28
C PHE A 17 -6.26 9.95 -6.98
N ALA A 18 -5.76 10.86 -7.82
CA ALA A 18 -5.98 12.30 -7.64
C ALA A 18 -7.48 12.67 -7.68
N ASP A 19 -8.26 11.94 -8.49
CA ASP A 19 -9.71 12.09 -8.61
C ASP A 19 -10.50 11.32 -7.53
N GLU A 20 -9.82 10.48 -6.74
CA GLU A 20 -10.40 9.62 -5.70
C GLU A 20 -9.67 9.80 -4.34
N PRO A 21 -9.80 10.97 -3.69
CA PRO A 21 -9.04 11.30 -2.48
C PRO A 21 -9.28 10.33 -1.32
N ASP A 22 -10.44 9.67 -1.29
CA ASP A 22 -10.78 8.66 -0.28
C ASP A 22 -9.87 7.42 -0.36
N VAL A 23 -9.32 7.10 -1.53
CA VAL A 23 -8.40 5.97 -1.71
C VAL A 23 -7.10 6.20 -0.93
N TYR A 24 -6.55 7.41 -1.02
CA TYR A 24 -5.34 7.77 -0.27
C TYR A 24 -5.57 7.70 1.24
N GLY A 25 -6.72 8.19 1.73
CA GLY A 25 -7.10 8.08 3.14
C GLY A 25 -7.18 6.63 3.61
N ARG A 26 -7.91 5.78 2.88
CA ARG A 26 -8.03 4.34 3.17
C ARG A 26 -6.68 3.63 3.17
N PHE A 27 -5.80 3.97 2.23
CA PHE A 27 -4.44 3.42 2.21
C PHE A 27 -3.67 3.73 3.50
N LEU A 28 -3.72 4.99 3.95
CA LEU A 28 -3.05 5.38 5.19
C LEU A 28 -3.64 4.67 6.41
N ASP A 29 -4.94 4.43 6.44
CA ASP A 29 -5.59 3.71 7.53
C ASP A 29 -5.19 2.23 7.56
N ILE A 30 -5.11 1.56 6.41
CA ILE A 30 -4.54 0.21 6.29
C ILE A 30 -3.11 0.16 6.84
N MET A 31 -2.26 1.14 6.51
CA MET A 31 -0.88 1.20 7.01
C MET A 31 -0.81 1.44 8.52
N LYS A 32 -1.72 2.24 9.08
CA LYS A 32 -1.82 2.44 10.55
C LYS A 32 -2.24 1.15 11.24
N GLU A 33 -3.23 0.45 10.70
CA GLU A 33 -3.70 -0.83 11.25
C GLU A 33 -2.57 -1.85 11.28
N PHE A 34 -1.81 -1.99 10.18
CA PHE A 34 -0.64 -2.86 10.11
C PHE A 34 0.42 -2.46 11.14
N LYS A 35 0.75 -1.16 11.25
CA LYS A 35 1.73 -0.65 12.24
C LYS A 35 1.27 -0.87 13.69
N SER A 36 -0.04 -0.83 13.94
CA SER A 36 -0.63 -1.09 15.25
C SER A 36 -0.77 -2.58 15.58
N HIS A 37 -0.39 -3.48 14.67
CA HIS A 37 -0.59 -4.94 14.76
C HIS A 37 -2.07 -5.36 14.81
N ALA A 38 -2.98 -4.52 14.32
CA ALA A 38 -4.40 -4.86 14.18
C ALA A 38 -4.65 -5.83 13.01
N ILE A 39 -3.80 -5.75 11.97
CA ILE A 39 -3.73 -6.68 10.85
C ILE A 39 -2.29 -7.17 10.68
N ASP A 40 -2.14 -8.38 10.15
CA ASP A 40 -0.86 -9.00 9.84
C ASP A 40 -0.47 -8.81 8.37
N THR A 41 0.65 -9.40 7.95
CA THR A 41 1.18 -9.25 6.58
C THR A 41 0.20 -9.76 5.51
N PRO A 42 -0.44 -10.94 5.66
CA PRO A 42 -1.52 -11.34 4.76
C PRO A 42 -2.69 -10.33 4.73
N GLY A 43 -3.13 -9.84 5.88
CA GLY A 43 -4.25 -8.90 5.96
C GLY A 43 -3.97 -7.54 5.30
N VAL A 44 -2.75 -7.01 5.41
CA VAL A 44 -2.37 -5.78 4.72
C VAL A 44 -2.31 -5.99 3.20
N ILE A 45 -1.83 -7.15 2.73
CA ILE A 45 -1.77 -7.49 1.30
C ILE A 45 -3.17 -7.54 0.70
N GLU A 46 -4.10 -8.28 1.32
CA GLU A 46 -5.47 -8.43 0.83
C GLU A 46 -6.17 -7.07 0.69
N ARG A 47 -6.02 -6.19 1.68
CA ARG A 47 -6.64 -4.86 1.64
C ARG A 47 -6.00 -3.92 0.64
N VAL A 48 -4.68 -4.01 0.41
CA VAL A 48 -3.99 -3.24 -0.63
C VAL A 48 -4.44 -3.70 -2.02
N LEU A 49 -4.60 -5.00 -2.23
CA LEU A 49 -5.13 -5.59 -3.45
C LEU A 49 -6.56 -5.10 -3.73
N ASP A 50 -7.45 -5.16 -2.73
CA ASP A 50 -8.82 -4.67 -2.86
C ASP A 50 -8.88 -3.16 -3.12
N LEU A 51 -8.05 -2.38 -2.42
CA LEU A 51 -8.04 -0.93 -2.53
C LEU A 51 -7.54 -0.45 -3.90
N PHE A 52 -6.47 -1.04 -4.42
CA PHE A 52 -5.87 -0.64 -5.69
C PHE A 52 -6.47 -1.36 -6.90
N GLY A 53 -7.23 -2.44 -6.67
CA GLY A 53 -7.97 -3.17 -7.68
C GLY A 53 -7.10 -3.56 -8.87
N SER A 54 -7.35 -2.96 -10.03
CA SER A 54 -6.63 -3.26 -11.28
C SER A 54 -5.32 -2.47 -11.46
N ASN A 55 -4.90 -1.65 -10.48
CA ASN A 55 -3.67 -0.88 -10.58
C ASN A 55 -2.44 -1.72 -10.23
N ILE A 56 -2.07 -2.59 -11.17
CA ILE A 56 -0.97 -3.56 -11.04
C ILE A 56 0.36 -2.86 -10.70
N ALA A 57 0.60 -1.64 -11.21
CA ALA A 57 1.83 -0.90 -10.93
C ALA A 57 2.00 -0.57 -9.44
N LEU A 58 0.92 -0.09 -8.79
CA LEU A 58 0.95 0.21 -7.35
C LEU A 58 1.04 -1.06 -6.52
N ILE A 59 0.36 -2.13 -6.92
CA ILE A 59 0.39 -3.42 -6.26
C ILE A 59 1.81 -4.01 -6.27
N ILE A 60 2.44 -4.07 -7.44
CA ILE A 60 3.83 -4.56 -7.57
C ILE A 60 4.80 -3.64 -6.82
N GLY A 61 4.60 -2.32 -6.89
CA GLY A 61 5.40 -1.36 -6.14
C GLY A 61 5.35 -1.60 -4.62
N PHE A 62 4.23 -2.11 -4.12
CA PHE A 62 4.07 -2.42 -2.70
C PHE A 62 4.99 -3.55 -2.20
N ASN A 63 5.43 -4.46 -3.08
CA ASN A 63 6.35 -5.55 -2.72
C ASN A 63 7.65 -5.07 -2.08
N THR A 64 8.09 -3.85 -2.41
CA THR A 64 9.29 -3.23 -1.80
C THR A 64 9.14 -2.99 -0.30
N PHE A 65 7.90 -2.89 0.20
CA PHE A 65 7.58 -2.62 1.61
C PHE A 65 7.22 -3.89 2.39
N LEU A 66 7.09 -5.04 1.72
CA LEU A 66 6.78 -6.31 2.36
C LEU A 66 8.04 -6.96 2.96
N PRO A 67 7.91 -7.66 4.10
CA PRO A 67 9.00 -8.44 4.65
C PRO A 67 9.38 -9.61 3.72
N PRO A 68 10.63 -10.09 3.77
CA PRO A 68 11.09 -11.21 2.94
C PRO A 68 10.21 -12.46 3.18
N GLY A 69 9.81 -13.11 2.09
CA GLY A 69 8.88 -14.24 2.11
C GLY A 69 7.43 -13.89 1.76
N PHE A 70 7.12 -12.60 1.60
CA PHE A 70 5.82 -12.12 1.13
C PHE A 70 5.98 -11.37 -0.19
N GLN A 71 5.12 -11.69 -1.15
CA GLN A 71 5.05 -11.05 -2.45
C GLN A 71 3.60 -11.06 -2.93
N ILE A 72 3.26 -10.05 -3.72
CA ILE A 72 2.01 -9.94 -4.47
C ILE A 72 2.33 -10.17 -5.96
N ASP A 73 1.55 -11.05 -6.60
CA ASP A 73 1.61 -11.43 -8.02
C ASP A 73 0.26 -11.15 -8.73
#